data_AF-A0A7V2CZT7-F1
#
_entry.id   AF-A0A7V2CZT7-F1
#
_cell.length_a   1.000
_cell.length_b   1.000
_cell.length_c   1.000
_cell.angle_alpha   90.00
_cell.angle_beta   90.00
_cell.angle_gamma   90.00
#
_symmetry.space_group_name_H-M   'P 1'
#
loop_
_entity.id
_entity.type
_entity.pdbx_description
1 polymer ?
#
loop_
_entity_poly.entity_id
_entity_poly.type
_entity_poly.pdbx_seq_one_letter_code
_entity_poly.pdbx_strand_id
1 'polypeptide(L)'
;MKASHCLLLPYLALVAWSGALRAEETAKPAPEEAAARANAKAYETAYAKGDVRAMAAFFAEDADYTDESGRTYRGRDAIAASIESGLRANRGGKLEIAVDSVRLLGPEIAVEKGTTVSVDRSGERSRTVHTAIHAKRDGKWEIVQLIESPVPDVTAGEHLSELAWMTGKWEEADEAAAAKVLSEVTWSRQGNYLTRNIQVTRDSTTLLEGWQIIGWDPVEGGIRSWLFDGDGGYSEGRWTRSGERWLIRETGFTPEGGRIAAEHTLARVGSDQFSWESNNR
;
A
#
# COMPACT_ATOMS: atom_id res chain seq x y z
N MET A 1 36.77 16.66 61.86
CA MET A 1 37.63 17.87 61.97
C MET A 1 37.00 19.02 61.21
N LYS A 2 37.57 20.24 61.34
CA LYS A 2 37.22 21.49 60.62
C LYS A 2 37.14 21.30 59.09
N ALA A 3 36.55 22.16 58.25
CA ALA A 3 35.44 23.15 58.32
C ALA A 3 35.38 23.91 56.95
N SER A 4 34.28 24.62 56.67
CA SER A 4 34.18 25.80 55.76
C SER A 4 34.25 25.64 54.22
N HIS A 5 33.08 25.70 53.58
CA HIS A 5 32.56 26.77 52.69
C HIS A 5 33.35 27.33 51.47
N CYS A 6 32.56 27.87 50.52
CA CYS A 6 32.94 28.67 49.32
C CYS A 6 33.61 27.87 48.19
N LEU A 7 33.35 28.04 46.88
CA LEU A 7 32.47 28.88 46.01
C LEU A 7 32.32 28.09 44.65
N LEU A 8 31.48 28.35 43.63
CA LEU A 8 30.58 29.43 43.20
C LEU A 8 29.42 28.84 42.32
N LEU A 9 28.35 29.61 42.09
CA LEU A 9 27.48 29.59 40.89
C LEU A 9 27.66 30.98 40.21
N PRO A 10 27.35 31.21 38.91
CA PRO A 10 26.48 30.43 38.02
C PRO A 10 27.02 30.22 36.57
N TYR A 11 26.30 29.46 35.74
CA TYR A 11 25.61 30.03 34.56
C TYR A 11 24.62 29.02 33.95
N LEU A 12 23.41 29.46 33.60
CA LEU A 12 22.51 28.71 32.73
C LEU A 12 22.89 28.98 31.27
N ALA A 13 23.12 27.92 30.49
CA ALA A 13 23.11 27.96 29.04
C ALA A 13 22.08 26.95 28.52
N LEU A 14 20.81 27.18 28.89
CA LEU A 14 19.67 26.40 28.41
C LEU A 14 19.41 26.78 26.95
N VAL A 15 20.24 26.24 26.04
CA VAL A 15 19.99 26.28 24.60
C VAL A 15 18.81 25.36 24.35
N ALA A 16 17.61 25.91 24.50
CA ALA A 16 16.38 25.31 24.02
C ALA A 16 16.54 25.18 22.50
N TRP A 17 16.94 24.00 22.04
CA TRP A 17 16.98 23.66 20.63
C TRP A 17 15.53 23.46 20.19
N SER A 18 14.83 24.58 20.02
CA SER A 18 13.51 24.69 19.43
C SER A 18 13.64 24.35 17.94
N GLY A 19 13.91 23.07 17.67
CA GLY A 19 13.66 22.43 16.40
C GLY A 19 12.17 22.52 16.16
N ALA A 20 11.74 23.66 15.62
CA ALA A 20 10.39 23.82 15.14
C ALA A 20 10.16 22.67 14.17
N LEU A 21 9.16 21.83 14.48
CA LEU A 21 8.54 21.01 13.47
C LEU A 21 7.94 22.00 12.48
N ARG A 22 8.75 22.34 11.47
CA ARG A 22 8.28 22.88 10.21
C ARG A 22 7.52 21.74 9.57
N ALA A 23 6.28 21.55 10.03
CA ALA A 23 5.29 20.77 9.32
C ALA A 23 5.40 21.17 7.87
N GLU A 24 5.50 20.20 6.98
CA GLU A 24 5.44 20.48 5.55
C GLU A 24 4.05 21.06 5.29
N GLU A 25 4.00 22.39 5.24
CA GLU A 25 2.87 23.15 4.75
C GLU A 25 2.66 22.68 3.32
N THR A 26 1.77 21.70 3.16
CA THR A 26 1.53 20.97 1.92
C THR A 26 1.30 22.00 0.83
N ALA A 27 2.33 22.19 -0.01
CA ALA A 27 2.40 23.33 -0.89
C ALA A 27 1.14 23.36 -1.76
N LYS A 28 0.45 24.50 -1.78
CA LYS A 28 -0.80 24.61 -2.56
C LYS A 28 -0.49 24.17 -3.99
N PRO A 29 -1.26 23.22 -4.56
CA PRO A 29 -0.98 22.68 -5.88
C PRO A 29 -0.93 23.82 -6.90
N ALA A 30 -0.07 23.70 -7.90
CA ALA A 30 0.07 24.72 -8.93
C ALA A 30 -1.31 25.00 -9.58
N PRO A 31 -1.62 26.23 -10.01
CA PRO A 31 -2.92 26.55 -10.62
C PRO A 31 -3.32 25.60 -11.75
N GLU A 32 -2.35 25.10 -12.50
CA GLU A 32 -2.50 24.13 -13.59
C GLU A 32 -2.79 22.72 -13.09
N GLU A 33 -2.20 22.32 -11.96
CA GLU A 33 -2.49 21.04 -11.29
C GLU A 33 -3.89 21.06 -10.65
N ALA A 34 -4.29 22.19 -10.07
CA ALA A 34 -5.64 22.41 -9.58
C ALA A 34 -6.67 22.37 -10.74
N ALA A 35 -6.34 22.94 -11.90
CA ALA A 35 -7.17 22.86 -13.10
C ALA A 35 -7.26 21.43 -13.68
N ALA A 36 -6.16 20.68 -13.69
CA ALA A 36 -6.13 19.26 -14.06
C ALA A 36 -7.02 18.41 -13.15
N ARG A 37 -6.86 18.54 -11.82
CA ARG A 37 -7.72 17.87 -10.82
C ARG A 37 -9.20 18.23 -10.98
N ALA A 38 -9.52 19.48 -11.34
CA ALA A 38 -10.89 19.90 -11.63
C ALA A 38 -11.44 19.27 -12.93
N ASN A 39 -10.63 19.20 -13.98
CA ASN A 39 -10.99 18.53 -15.24
C ASN A 39 -11.24 17.03 -15.04
N ALA A 40 -10.33 16.34 -14.32
CA ALA A 40 -10.47 14.94 -13.96
C ALA A 40 -11.80 14.69 -13.21
N LYS A 41 -12.12 15.52 -12.20
CA LYS A 41 -13.38 15.38 -11.45
C LYS A 41 -14.63 15.67 -12.30
N ALA A 42 -14.53 16.55 -13.29
CA ALA A 42 -15.59 16.81 -14.24
C ALA A 42 -15.77 15.65 -15.25
N TYR A 43 -14.69 14.95 -15.62
CA TYR A 43 -14.73 13.74 -16.45
C TYR A 43 -15.38 12.56 -15.71
N GLU A 44 -15.00 12.30 -14.45
CA GLU A 44 -15.70 11.34 -13.58
C GLU A 44 -17.21 11.64 -13.48
N THR A 45 -17.55 12.93 -13.35
CA THR A 45 -18.96 13.38 -13.27
C THR A 45 -19.72 13.18 -14.58
N ALA A 46 -19.04 13.15 -15.73
CA ALA A 46 -19.63 12.78 -17.02
C ALA A 46 -19.75 11.25 -17.16
N TYR A 47 -18.72 10.49 -16.77
CA TYR A 47 -18.73 9.02 -16.73
C TYR A 47 -19.88 8.49 -15.88
N ALA A 48 -20.06 9.02 -14.66
CA ALA A 48 -21.13 8.61 -13.75
C ALA A 48 -22.56 8.89 -14.28
N LYS A 49 -22.70 9.72 -15.32
CA LYS A 49 -23.96 9.98 -16.04
C LYS A 49 -24.10 9.17 -17.34
N GLY A 50 -23.03 8.50 -17.78
CA GLY A 50 -22.93 7.92 -19.12
C GLY A 50 -22.90 8.96 -20.24
N ASP A 51 -22.50 10.21 -19.95
CA ASP A 51 -22.52 11.32 -20.91
C ASP A 51 -21.27 11.29 -21.81
N VAL A 52 -21.33 10.41 -22.81
CA VAL A 52 -20.32 10.24 -23.88
C VAL A 52 -19.94 11.60 -24.51
N ARG A 53 -20.91 12.51 -24.67
CA ARG A 53 -20.68 13.79 -25.35
C ARG A 53 -19.89 14.74 -24.45
N ALA A 54 -20.20 14.80 -23.16
CA ALA A 54 -19.41 15.55 -22.19
C ALA A 54 -18.01 14.95 -22.02
N MET A 55 -17.87 13.62 -21.97
CA MET A 55 -16.56 12.95 -21.90
C MET A 55 -15.68 13.23 -23.13
N ALA A 56 -16.23 13.09 -24.33
CA ALA A 56 -15.53 13.39 -25.58
C ALA A 56 -15.14 14.88 -25.70
N ALA A 57 -15.89 15.79 -25.06
CA ALA A 57 -15.59 17.21 -25.05
C ALA A 57 -14.37 17.61 -24.19
N PHE A 58 -13.74 16.69 -23.45
CA PHE A 58 -12.42 16.92 -22.83
C PHE A 58 -11.26 16.72 -23.81
N PHE A 59 -11.48 15.93 -24.87
CA PHE A 59 -10.50 15.73 -25.93
C PHE A 59 -10.59 16.82 -26.99
N ALA A 60 -9.46 17.15 -27.58
CA ALA A 60 -9.38 17.97 -28.78
C ALA A 60 -9.99 17.24 -30.00
N GLU A 61 -10.35 17.99 -31.04
CA GLU A 61 -10.96 17.42 -32.26
C GLU A 61 -10.02 16.46 -32.99
N ASP A 62 -8.73 16.78 -32.96
CA ASP A 62 -7.57 16.12 -33.55
C ASP A 62 -6.81 15.18 -32.57
N ALA A 63 -7.40 14.83 -31.42
CA ALA A 63 -6.71 14.07 -30.39
C ALA A 63 -6.47 12.58 -30.75
N ASP A 64 -5.30 12.05 -30.33
CA ASP A 64 -4.99 10.60 -30.37
C ASP A 64 -5.14 10.00 -28.95
N TYR A 65 -5.96 8.95 -28.79
CA TYR A 65 -6.08 8.17 -27.55
C TYR A 65 -5.60 6.74 -27.79
N THR A 66 -4.61 6.26 -27.04
CA THR A 66 -4.20 4.84 -27.01
C THR A 66 -4.67 4.20 -25.71
N ASP A 67 -5.48 3.15 -25.83
CA ASP A 67 -5.98 2.35 -24.70
C ASP A 67 -4.94 1.36 -24.16
N GLU A 68 -5.26 0.71 -23.04
CA GLU A 68 -4.37 -0.22 -22.34
C GLU A 68 -4.06 -1.52 -23.12
N SER A 69 -4.80 -1.79 -24.21
CA SER A 69 -4.48 -2.86 -25.18
C SER A 69 -3.44 -2.42 -26.23
N GLY A 70 -3.04 -1.14 -26.22
CA GLY A 70 -2.15 -0.54 -27.20
C GLY A 70 -2.87 -0.07 -28.48
N ARG A 71 -4.21 0.01 -28.49
CA ARG A 71 -4.99 0.40 -29.66
C ARG A 71 -5.26 1.91 -29.66
N THR A 72 -4.87 2.57 -30.76
CA THR A 72 -5.10 4.02 -30.93
C THR A 72 -6.41 4.34 -31.66
N TYR A 73 -7.20 5.24 -31.08
CA TYR A 73 -8.34 5.94 -31.67
C TYR A 73 -7.91 7.36 -32.04
N ARG A 74 -8.31 7.83 -33.23
CA ARG A 74 -7.87 9.12 -33.78
C ARG A 74 -9.04 10.06 -34.03
N GLY A 75 -8.95 11.26 -33.49
CA GLY A 75 -9.99 12.28 -33.52
C GLY A 75 -11.13 12.02 -32.53
N ARG A 76 -11.78 13.11 -32.12
CA ARG A 76 -12.81 13.12 -31.05
C ARG A 76 -13.94 12.12 -31.29
N ASP A 77 -14.37 11.92 -32.53
CA ASP A 77 -15.48 11.01 -32.87
C ASP A 77 -15.12 9.53 -32.68
N ALA A 78 -13.89 9.13 -33.01
CA ALA A 78 -13.42 7.76 -32.76
C ALA A 78 -13.26 7.49 -31.26
N ILE A 79 -12.81 8.50 -30.52
CA ILE A 79 -12.71 8.47 -29.05
C ILE A 79 -14.10 8.36 -28.41
N ALA A 80 -15.08 9.16 -28.88
CA ALA A 80 -16.47 9.09 -28.44
C ALA A 80 -17.10 7.70 -28.68
N ALA A 81 -16.87 7.09 -29.85
CA ALA A 81 -17.33 5.73 -30.15
C ALA A 81 -16.68 4.67 -29.24
N SER A 82 -15.40 4.84 -28.89
CA SER A 82 -14.70 3.98 -27.92
C SER A 82 -15.30 4.12 -26.52
N ILE A 83 -15.48 5.35 -26.02
CA ILE A 83 -16.11 5.66 -24.74
C ILE A 83 -17.52 5.09 -24.63
N GLU A 84 -18.34 5.22 -25.68
CA GLU A 84 -19.68 4.63 -25.73
C GLU A 84 -19.63 3.08 -25.68
N SER A 85 -18.62 2.47 -26.30
CA SER A 85 -18.40 1.02 -26.22
C SER A 85 -18.02 0.58 -24.79
N GLY A 86 -17.10 1.29 -24.15
CA GLY A 86 -16.71 1.05 -22.75
C GLY A 86 -17.88 1.19 -21.77
N LEU A 87 -18.66 2.26 -21.88
CA LEU A 87 -19.86 2.50 -21.07
C LEU A 87 -20.99 1.47 -21.33
N ARG A 88 -21.05 0.86 -22.52
CA ARG A 88 -21.97 -0.25 -22.81
C ARG A 88 -21.54 -1.56 -22.15
N ALA A 89 -20.23 -1.79 -22.02
CA ALA A 89 -19.69 -2.95 -21.32
C ALA A 89 -19.80 -2.77 -19.80
N ASN A 90 -19.22 -1.70 -19.24
CA ASN A 90 -19.21 -1.41 -17.80
C ASN A 90 -20.40 -0.52 -17.36
N ARG A 91 -21.63 -0.96 -17.67
CA ARG A 91 -22.87 -0.19 -17.37
C ARG A 91 -23.09 0.00 -15.86
N GLY A 92 -22.76 1.19 -15.35
CA GLY A 92 -22.95 1.51 -13.94
C GLY A 92 -21.80 1.06 -13.03
N GLY A 93 -20.63 0.79 -13.60
CA GLY A 93 -19.38 0.84 -12.85
C GLY A 93 -19.02 2.25 -12.40
N LYS A 94 -17.85 2.40 -11.79
CA LYS A 94 -17.28 3.65 -11.29
C LYS A 94 -15.94 3.92 -11.94
N LEU A 95 -15.57 5.20 -12.00
CA LEU A 95 -14.26 5.68 -12.44
C LEU A 95 -13.75 6.69 -11.40
N GLU A 96 -12.47 6.59 -11.05
CA GLU A 96 -11.76 7.51 -10.18
C GLU A 96 -10.41 7.84 -10.81
N ILE A 97 -10.06 9.13 -10.90
CA ILE A 97 -8.87 9.61 -11.61
C ILE A 97 -7.99 10.40 -10.64
N ALA A 98 -6.87 9.80 -10.25
CA ALA A 98 -5.84 10.44 -9.44
C ALA A 98 -4.83 11.14 -10.35
N VAL A 99 -4.78 12.48 -10.29
CA VAL A 99 -3.68 13.27 -10.87
C VAL A 99 -2.45 13.11 -9.95
N ASP A 100 -1.40 12.47 -10.45
CA ASP A 100 -0.19 12.19 -9.68
C ASP A 100 0.85 13.32 -9.87
N SER A 101 0.93 13.92 -11.06
CA SER A 101 1.74 15.12 -11.31
C SER A 101 1.31 15.88 -12.57
N VAL A 102 1.51 17.20 -12.59
CA VAL A 102 1.36 18.05 -13.79
C VAL A 102 2.65 18.83 -14.02
N ARG A 103 3.12 18.88 -15.27
CA ARG A 103 4.32 19.61 -15.68
C ARG A 103 4.07 20.38 -16.97
N LEU A 104 4.21 21.71 -16.91
CA LEU A 104 4.19 22.55 -18.10
C LEU A 104 5.42 22.27 -18.99
N LEU A 105 5.18 22.24 -20.31
CA LEU A 105 6.23 22.28 -21.35
C LEU A 105 6.33 23.67 -21.99
N GLY A 106 5.28 24.48 -21.85
CA GLY A 106 5.19 25.88 -22.28
C GLY A 106 3.89 26.51 -21.75
N PRO A 107 3.60 27.78 -22.05
CA PRO A 107 2.42 28.48 -21.50
C PRO A 107 1.07 27.85 -21.86
N GLU A 108 1.04 27.05 -22.94
CA GLU A 108 -0.16 26.45 -23.52
C GLU A 108 -0.05 24.93 -23.70
N ILE A 109 1.00 24.29 -23.15
CA ILE A 109 1.19 22.82 -23.21
C ILE A 109 1.56 22.27 -21.84
N ALA A 110 0.80 21.29 -21.37
CA ALA A 110 1.05 20.57 -20.12
C ALA A 110 1.10 19.05 -20.36
N VAL A 111 1.89 18.35 -19.54
CA VAL A 111 1.83 16.89 -19.40
C VAL A 111 1.31 16.57 -18.01
N GLU A 112 0.18 15.89 -17.96
CA GLU A 112 -0.34 15.21 -16.78
C GLU A 112 0.18 13.76 -16.76
N LYS A 113 0.51 13.28 -15.56
CA LYS A 113 0.56 11.85 -15.26
C LYS A 113 -0.39 11.53 -14.13
N GLY A 114 -1.01 10.37 -14.18
CA GLY A 114 -1.90 9.92 -13.13
C GLY A 114 -2.17 8.42 -13.14
N THR A 115 -3.09 8.05 -12.27
CA THR A 115 -3.69 6.72 -12.16
C THR A 115 -5.18 6.84 -12.43
N THR A 116 -5.71 5.95 -13.27
CA THR A 116 -7.15 5.74 -13.41
C THR A 116 -7.51 4.39 -12.77
N VAL A 117 -8.52 4.39 -11.90
CA VAL A 117 -9.10 3.18 -11.31
C VAL A 117 -10.53 3.05 -11.82
N SER A 118 -10.86 1.91 -12.42
CA SER A 118 -12.23 1.54 -12.71
C SER A 118 -12.71 0.46 -11.74
N VAL A 119 -13.99 0.49 -11.40
CA VAL A 119 -14.65 -0.57 -10.61
C VAL A 119 -15.89 -1.00 -11.36
N ASP A 120 -16.07 -2.31 -11.57
CA ASP A 120 -17.21 -2.84 -12.31
C ASP A 120 -18.48 -2.95 -11.43
N ARG A 121 -19.51 -3.67 -11.90
CA ARG A 121 -20.72 -3.97 -11.12
C ARG A 121 -20.55 -5.10 -10.10
N SER A 122 -19.63 -6.04 -10.33
CA SER A 122 -19.30 -7.13 -9.38
C SER A 122 -18.45 -6.64 -8.21
N GLY A 123 -17.69 -5.56 -8.39
CA GLY A 123 -16.72 -5.02 -7.45
C GLY A 123 -15.26 -5.30 -7.83
N GLU A 124 -15.03 -5.97 -8.97
CA GLU A 124 -13.73 -6.12 -9.61
C GLU A 124 -13.16 -4.73 -9.93
N ARG A 125 -11.86 -4.55 -9.66
CA ARG A 125 -11.16 -3.28 -9.89
C ARG A 125 -10.10 -3.48 -10.95
N SER A 126 -9.99 -2.55 -11.88
CA SER A 126 -8.86 -2.46 -12.80
C SER A 126 -8.11 -1.14 -12.59
N ARG A 127 -6.80 -1.14 -12.85
CA ARG A 127 -5.94 0.03 -12.73
C ARG A 127 -5.12 0.25 -14.00
N THR A 128 -5.21 1.45 -14.56
CA THR A 128 -4.26 1.95 -15.57
C THR A 128 -3.44 3.10 -14.99
N VAL A 129 -2.24 3.31 -15.51
CA VAL A 129 -1.53 4.58 -15.36
C VAL A 129 -1.59 5.33 -16.67
N HIS A 130 -1.92 6.62 -16.62
CA HIS A 130 -2.11 7.44 -17.79
C HIS A 130 -1.05 8.54 -17.90
N THR A 131 -0.72 8.89 -19.13
CA THR A 131 -0.04 10.14 -19.46
C THR A 131 -0.91 10.90 -20.46
N ALA A 132 -1.33 12.10 -20.08
CA ALA A 132 -2.15 12.96 -20.92
C ALA A 132 -1.36 14.22 -21.28
N ILE A 133 -1.34 14.57 -22.57
CA ILE A 133 -0.81 15.83 -23.08
C ILE A 133 -2.00 16.75 -23.32
N HIS A 134 -1.98 17.90 -22.66
CA HIS A 134 -3.02 18.92 -22.77
C HIS A 134 -2.49 20.12 -23.56
N ALA A 135 -3.29 20.61 -24.50
CA ALA A 135 -3.07 21.89 -25.15
C ALA A 135 -4.12 22.90 -24.67
N LYS A 136 -3.72 24.17 -24.53
CA LYS A 136 -4.63 25.27 -24.23
C LYS A 136 -5.09 25.89 -25.55
N ARG A 137 -6.40 25.87 -25.80
CA ARG A 137 -7.05 26.41 -27.00
C ARG A 137 -8.25 27.26 -26.56
N ASP A 138 -8.36 28.48 -27.06
CA ASP A 138 -9.38 29.46 -26.66
C ASP A 138 -9.54 29.63 -25.13
N GLY A 139 -8.42 29.53 -24.39
CA GLY A 139 -8.36 29.60 -22.94
C GLY A 139 -8.69 28.30 -22.19
N LYS A 140 -9.32 27.32 -22.85
CA LYS A 140 -9.66 26.00 -22.31
C LYS A 140 -8.49 25.02 -22.48
N TRP A 141 -8.27 24.13 -21.51
CA TRP A 141 -7.38 22.98 -21.66
C TRP A 141 -8.13 21.80 -22.27
N GLU A 142 -7.59 21.22 -23.35
CA GLU A 142 -8.10 20.01 -24.01
C GLU A 142 -7.01 18.94 -24.11
N ILE A 143 -7.37 17.67 -23.96
CA ILE A 143 -6.47 16.53 -24.15
C ILE A 143 -6.19 16.38 -25.65
N VAL A 144 -4.94 16.57 -26.08
CA VAL A 144 -4.49 16.34 -27.47
C VAL A 144 -3.85 14.96 -27.65
N GLN A 145 -3.34 14.36 -26.57
CA GLN A 145 -2.95 12.96 -26.56
C GLN A 145 -3.25 12.32 -25.21
N LEU A 146 -3.79 11.11 -25.20
CA LEU A 146 -3.89 10.25 -24.02
C LEU A 146 -3.25 8.90 -24.33
N ILE A 147 -2.40 8.43 -23.42
CA ILE A 147 -1.85 7.07 -23.46
C ILE A 147 -2.12 6.45 -22.10
N GLU A 148 -2.90 5.37 -22.09
CA GLU A 148 -3.06 4.51 -20.93
C GLU A 148 -2.15 3.28 -21.05
N SER A 149 -1.53 2.90 -19.95
CA SER A 149 -0.74 1.68 -19.83
C SER A 149 -1.36 0.78 -18.76
N PRO A 150 -1.48 -0.54 -18.99
CA PRO A 150 -1.98 -1.46 -17.99
C PRO A 150 -1.00 -1.50 -16.82
N VAL A 151 -1.52 -1.40 -15.58
CA VAL A 151 -0.76 -1.78 -14.38
C VAL A 151 -1.07 -3.26 -14.15
N PRO A 152 -0.06 -4.15 -14.08
CA PRO A 152 -0.30 -5.52 -13.61
C PRO A 152 -0.89 -5.49 -12.20
N ASP A 153 -1.94 -6.26 -11.95
CA ASP A 153 -2.46 -6.41 -10.59
C ASP A 153 -1.35 -6.98 -9.70
N VAL A 154 -1.07 -6.28 -8.60
CA VAL A 154 -0.06 -6.70 -7.63
C VAL A 154 -0.50 -8.04 -7.04
N THR A 155 0.26 -9.09 -7.33
CA THR A 155 -0.10 -10.44 -6.90
C THR A 155 -0.04 -10.54 -5.37
N ALA A 156 -0.75 -11.52 -4.80
CA ALA A 156 -0.67 -11.79 -3.36
C ALA A 156 0.77 -12.09 -2.91
N GLY A 157 1.62 -12.66 -3.79
CA GLY A 157 3.05 -12.82 -3.54
C GLY A 157 3.85 -11.51 -3.53
N GLU A 158 3.57 -10.58 -4.45
CA GLU A 158 4.22 -9.26 -4.48
C GLU A 158 3.81 -8.41 -3.27
N HIS A 159 2.55 -8.49 -2.82
CA HIS A 159 2.10 -7.90 -1.55
C HIS A 159 2.85 -8.44 -0.32
N LEU A 160 3.41 -9.66 -0.40
CA LEU A 160 4.23 -10.28 0.64
C LEU A 160 5.75 -10.10 0.42
N SER A 161 6.18 -9.37 -0.62
CA SER A 161 7.61 -9.20 -0.94
C SER A 161 8.42 -8.54 0.18
N GLU A 162 7.81 -7.64 0.95
CA GLU A 162 8.42 -7.03 2.14
C GLU A 162 8.64 -8.00 3.32
N LEU A 163 8.10 -9.22 3.24
CA LEU A 163 8.33 -10.33 4.17
C LEU A 163 9.22 -11.44 3.57
N ALA A 164 9.69 -11.32 2.32
CA ALA A 164 10.49 -12.35 1.66
C ALA A 164 11.78 -12.70 2.43
N TRP A 165 12.35 -11.73 3.16
CA TRP A 165 13.53 -11.92 4.04
C TRP A 165 13.28 -12.89 5.20
N MET A 166 12.02 -13.21 5.53
CA MET A 166 11.69 -14.23 6.53
C MET A 166 12.00 -15.64 6.04
N THR A 167 12.09 -15.89 4.72
CA THR A 167 12.30 -17.26 4.21
C THR A 167 13.68 -17.82 4.57
N GLY A 168 13.69 -19.05 5.09
CA GLY A 168 14.88 -19.68 5.66
C GLY A 168 14.56 -20.56 6.87
N LYS A 169 15.62 -21.07 7.52
CA LYS A 169 15.56 -21.76 8.81
C LYS A 169 16.21 -20.86 9.87
N TRP A 170 15.56 -20.78 11.02
CA TRP A 170 15.89 -19.84 12.09
C TRP A 170 15.87 -20.56 13.43
N GLU A 171 16.80 -20.17 14.30
CA GLU A 171 16.94 -20.68 15.65
C GLU A 171 17.12 -19.49 16.60
N GLU A 172 16.27 -19.41 17.61
CA GLU A 172 16.35 -18.46 18.72
C GLU A 172 16.47 -19.27 20.01
N ALA A 173 17.40 -18.89 20.90
CA ALA A 173 17.68 -19.61 22.12
C ALA A 173 17.92 -18.65 23.29
N ASP A 174 17.25 -18.91 24.41
CA ASP A 174 17.45 -18.26 25.70
C ASP A 174 18.00 -19.31 26.68
N GLU A 175 19.32 -19.29 26.87
CA GLU A 175 20.03 -20.18 27.79
C GLU A 175 19.59 -19.98 29.26
N ALA A 176 19.15 -18.77 29.63
CA ALA A 176 18.74 -18.46 31.00
C ALA A 176 17.31 -18.94 31.30
N ALA A 177 16.42 -18.94 30.30
CA ALA A 177 15.10 -19.57 30.38
C ALA A 177 15.13 -21.08 30.06
N ALA A 178 16.26 -21.61 29.60
CA ALA A 178 16.44 -22.95 29.02
C ALA A 178 15.47 -23.22 27.84
N ALA A 179 15.17 -22.18 27.05
CA ALA A 179 14.16 -22.19 25.99
C ALA A 179 14.80 -22.07 24.60
N LYS A 180 14.18 -22.70 23.59
CA LYS A 180 14.62 -22.69 22.20
C LYS A 180 13.40 -22.66 21.27
N VAL A 181 13.42 -21.77 20.28
CA VAL A 181 12.44 -21.68 19.20
C VAL A 181 13.12 -22.02 17.89
N LEU A 182 12.59 -23.03 17.19
CA LEU A 182 12.94 -23.34 15.82
C LEU A 182 11.82 -22.84 14.90
N SER A 183 12.19 -22.28 13.75
CA SER A 183 11.25 -21.75 12.77
C SER A 183 11.75 -21.99 11.35
N GLU A 184 10.93 -22.61 10.50
CA GLU A 184 11.21 -22.77 9.06
C GLU A 184 10.13 -22.07 8.25
N VAL A 185 10.53 -21.07 7.46
CA VAL A 185 9.63 -20.25 6.65
C VAL A 185 9.93 -20.48 5.16
N THR A 186 8.88 -20.78 4.40
CA THR A 186 8.96 -21.10 2.97
C THR A 186 7.87 -20.37 2.20
N TRP A 187 8.08 -20.16 0.90
CA TRP A 187 6.98 -19.79 0.00
C TRP A 187 6.12 -21.02 -0.30
N SER A 188 4.80 -20.84 -0.26
CA SER A 188 3.84 -21.82 -0.78
C SER A 188 4.07 -22.08 -2.28
N ARG A 189 3.57 -23.22 -2.79
CA ARG A 189 3.80 -23.72 -4.16
C ARG A 189 3.46 -22.74 -5.31
N GLN A 190 2.67 -21.70 -5.04
CA GLN A 190 2.29 -20.67 -6.03
C GLN A 190 2.76 -19.25 -5.66
N GLY A 191 3.64 -19.09 -4.67
CA GLY A 191 4.18 -17.78 -4.25
C GLY A 191 3.21 -16.84 -3.53
N ASN A 192 1.92 -17.16 -3.45
CA ASN A 192 0.89 -16.26 -2.92
C ASN A 192 0.72 -16.25 -1.40
N TYR A 193 1.48 -17.08 -0.70
CA TYR A 193 1.52 -17.18 0.77
C TYR A 193 2.92 -17.56 1.23
N LEU A 194 3.30 -17.09 2.42
CA LEU A 194 4.39 -17.67 3.20
C LEU A 194 3.81 -18.70 4.18
N THR A 195 4.50 -19.82 4.34
CA THR A 195 4.18 -20.89 5.30
C THR A 195 5.33 -21.06 6.28
N ARG A 196 5.03 -20.97 7.57
CA ARG A 196 5.99 -21.05 8.68
C ARG A 196 5.66 -22.22 9.59
N ASN A 197 6.59 -23.15 9.77
CA ASN A 197 6.53 -24.15 10.85
C ASN A 197 7.27 -23.61 12.08
N ILE A 198 6.78 -23.93 13.28
CA ILE A 198 7.28 -23.44 14.57
C ILE A 198 7.37 -24.60 15.55
N GLN A 199 8.51 -24.73 16.25
CA GLN A 199 8.65 -25.63 17.40
C GLN A 199 9.27 -24.84 18.57
N VAL A 200 8.62 -24.88 19.73
CA VAL A 200 9.14 -24.30 20.98
C VAL A 200 9.48 -25.43 21.94
N THR A 201 10.72 -25.45 22.39
CA THR A 201 11.26 -26.42 23.34
C THR A 201 11.75 -25.70 24.58
N ARG A 202 11.54 -26.26 25.77
CA ARG A 202 12.11 -25.79 27.03
C ARG A 202 12.53 -26.98 27.89
N ASP A 203 13.68 -26.90 28.54
CA ASP A 203 14.22 -27.99 29.38
C ASP A 203 14.25 -29.34 28.62
N SER A 204 14.65 -29.29 27.34
CA SER A 204 14.59 -30.39 26.35
C SER A 204 13.20 -30.99 26.04
N THR A 205 12.12 -30.42 26.58
CA THR A 205 10.73 -30.83 26.33
C THR A 205 10.09 -29.92 25.29
N THR A 206 9.47 -30.46 24.24
CA THR A 206 8.67 -29.64 23.30
C THR A 206 7.41 -29.17 24.04
N LEU A 207 7.22 -27.84 24.09
CA LEU A 207 6.07 -27.18 24.73
C LEU A 207 5.00 -26.73 23.71
N LEU A 208 5.40 -26.53 22.45
CA LEU A 208 4.52 -26.14 21.35
C LEU A 208 5.12 -26.67 20.06
N GLU A 209 4.29 -27.30 19.23
CA GLU A 209 4.54 -27.45 17.80
C GLU A 209 3.35 -26.82 17.07
N GLY A 210 3.59 -26.17 15.93
CA GLY A 210 2.54 -25.47 15.21
C GLY A 210 2.99 -24.93 13.87
N TRP A 211 2.03 -24.42 13.10
CA TRP A 211 2.27 -23.87 11.78
C TRP A 211 1.41 -22.63 11.52
N GLN A 212 1.90 -21.74 10.67
CA GLN A 212 1.31 -20.45 10.38
C GLN A 212 1.30 -20.19 8.86
N ILE A 213 0.14 -19.79 8.33
CA ILE A 213 0.01 -19.21 6.99
C ILE A 213 0.08 -17.69 7.15
N ILE A 214 0.82 -17.00 6.27
CA ILE A 214 0.81 -15.54 6.12
C ILE A 214 0.41 -15.23 4.68
N GLY A 215 -0.61 -14.38 4.50
CA GLY A 215 -1.24 -14.08 3.21
C GLY A 215 -1.63 -12.61 3.07
N TRP A 216 -1.88 -12.18 1.83
CA TRP A 216 -2.58 -10.93 1.56
C TRP A 216 -4.09 -11.15 1.69
N ASP A 217 -4.77 -10.28 2.44
CA ASP A 217 -6.22 -10.20 2.52
C ASP A 217 -6.71 -9.07 1.59
N PRO A 218 -7.27 -9.38 0.41
CA PRO A 218 -7.70 -8.38 -0.56
C PRO A 218 -9.04 -7.71 -0.17
N VAL A 219 -9.72 -8.18 0.88
CA VAL A 219 -10.98 -7.60 1.36
C VAL A 219 -10.70 -6.52 2.40
N GLU A 220 -9.78 -6.77 3.34
CA GLU A 220 -9.33 -5.76 4.31
C GLU A 220 -8.17 -4.89 3.79
N GLY A 221 -7.47 -5.31 2.74
CA GLY A 221 -6.36 -4.56 2.13
C GLY A 221 -5.09 -4.57 2.98
N GLY A 222 -4.75 -5.72 3.57
CA GLY A 222 -3.61 -5.87 4.49
C GLY A 222 -3.04 -7.28 4.55
N ILE A 223 -1.91 -7.45 5.24
CA ILE A 223 -1.33 -8.78 5.50
C ILE A 223 -2.02 -9.40 6.72
N ARG A 224 -2.39 -10.68 6.60
CA ARG A 224 -3.10 -11.47 7.61
C ARG A 224 -2.40 -12.82 7.81
N SER A 225 -2.38 -13.31 9.04
CA SER A 225 -1.90 -14.65 9.37
C SER A 225 -2.99 -15.50 10.01
N TRP A 226 -2.81 -16.82 9.92
CA TRP A 226 -3.51 -17.82 10.71
C TRP A 226 -2.49 -18.78 11.26
N LEU A 227 -2.48 -18.98 12.58
CA LEU A 227 -1.62 -19.95 13.26
C LEU A 227 -2.48 -21.07 13.84
N PHE A 228 -1.96 -22.28 13.80
CA PHE A 228 -2.57 -23.49 14.34
C PHE A 228 -1.52 -24.22 15.17
N ASP A 229 -1.86 -24.60 16.40
CA ASP A 229 -1.00 -25.45 17.23
C ASP A 229 -1.34 -26.95 17.06
N GLY A 230 -0.43 -27.81 17.51
CA GLY A 230 -0.54 -29.27 17.39
C GLY A 230 -1.60 -29.90 18.30
N ASP A 231 -2.05 -29.19 19.35
CA ASP A 231 -3.08 -29.66 20.28
C ASP A 231 -4.50 -29.31 19.82
N GLY A 232 -4.64 -28.39 18.84
CA GLY A 232 -5.89 -28.06 18.14
C GLY A 232 -6.39 -26.62 18.35
N GLY A 233 -5.62 -25.77 19.01
CA GLY A 233 -5.89 -24.34 19.12
C GLY A 233 -5.50 -23.57 17.83
N TYR A 234 -6.02 -22.36 17.71
CA TYR A 234 -5.78 -21.51 16.53
C TYR A 234 -5.91 -20.02 16.82
N SER A 235 -5.18 -19.18 16.08
CA SER A 235 -5.30 -17.72 16.08
C SER A 235 -5.41 -17.15 14.67
N GLU A 236 -5.98 -15.95 14.55
CA GLU A 236 -5.80 -15.07 13.39
C GLU A 236 -5.01 -13.82 13.80
N GLY A 237 -4.12 -13.35 12.92
CA GLY A 237 -3.26 -12.19 13.15
C GLY A 237 -3.42 -11.11 12.08
N ARG A 238 -3.56 -9.85 12.47
CA ARG A 238 -3.49 -8.68 11.57
C ARG A 238 -2.12 -8.03 11.67
N TRP A 239 -1.47 -7.80 10.52
CA TRP A 239 -0.12 -7.24 10.44
C TRP A 239 -0.18 -5.75 10.09
N THR A 240 0.70 -4.94 10.68
CA THR A 240 0.80 -3.51 10.42
C THR A 240 2.26 -3.08 10.47
N ARG A 241 2.75 -2.44 9.40
CA ARG A 241 4.13 -1.94 9.33
C ARG A 241 4.28 -0.69 10.21
N SER A 242 5.37 -0.64 10.97
CA SER A 242 5.76 0.43 11.88
C SER A 242 7.24 0.74 11.68
N GLY A 243 7.55 1.48 10.60
CA GLY A 243 8.92 1.65 10.11
C GLY A 243 9.49 0.31 9.62
N GLU A 244 10.65 -0.08 10.14
CA GLU A 244 11.34 -1.34 9.79
C GLU A 244 10.90 -2.54 10.64
N ARG A 245 9.73 -2.44 11.29
CA ARG A 245 9.12 -3.48 12.13
C ARG A 245 7.69 -3.77 11.69
N TRP A 246 7.22 -4.98 11.98
CA TRP A 246 5.84 -5.39 11.81
C TRP A 246 5.21 -5.65 13.19
N LEU A 247 4.13 -4.95 13.49
CA LEU A 247 3.26 -5.26 14.62
C LEU A 247 2.18 -6.24 14.14
N ILE A 248 2.07 -7.38 14.82
CA ILE A 248 1.09 -8.42 14.57
C ILE A 248 0.16 -8.46 15.78
N ARG A 249 -1.14 -8.30 15.55
CA ARG A 249 -2.17 -8.42 16.59
C ARG A 249 -2.93 -9.71 16.38
N GLU A 250 -2.76 -10.67 17.28
CA GLU A 250 -3.41 -11.98 17.20
C GLU A 250 -4.56 -12.12 18.19
N THR A 251 -5.63 -12.81 17.77
CA THR A 251 -6.69 -13.31 18.64
C THR A 251 -7.10 -14.71 18.22
N GLY A 252 -7.43 -15.58 19.18
CA GLY A 252 -7.65 -16.99 18.92
C GLY A 252 -8.31 -17.74 20.06
N PHE A 253 -8.24 -19.07 20.00
CA PHE A 253 -8.76 -19.99 21.01
C PHE A 253 -7.79 -21.17 21.25
N THR A 254 -7.68 -21.61 22.51
CA THR A 254 -7.02 -22.88 22.89
C THR A 254 -7.87 -24.09 22.50
N PRO A 255 -7.36 -25.33 22.56
CA PRO A 255 -8.14 -26.55 22.28
C PRO A 255 -9.42 -26.69 23.13
N GLU A 256 -9.43 -26.14 24.35
CA GLU A 256 -10.58 -26.13 25.26
C GLU A 256 -11.59 -25.01 24.96
N GLY A 257 -11.35 -24.19 23.93
CA GLY A 257 -12.14 -23.00 23.61
C GLY A 257 -11.82 -21.77 24.48
N GLY A 258 -10.71 -21.78 25.23
CA GLY A 258 -10.25 -20.63 26.00
C GLY A 258 -9.77 -19.52 25.08
N ARG A 259 -10.33 -18.30 25.18
CA ARG A 259 -9.95 -17.20 24.28
C ARG A 259 -8.54 -16.68 24.60
N ILE A 260 -7.70 -16.56 23.57
CA ILE A 260 -6.36 -15.94 23.63
C ILE A 260 -6.30 -14.63 22.82
N ALA A 261 -5.35 -13.77 23.20
CA ALA A 261 -4.93 -12.60 22.43
C ALA A 261 -3.43 -12.36 22.68
N ALA A 262 -2.73 -11.81 21.69
CA ALA A 262 -1.31 -11.46 21.81
C ALA A 262 -0.94 -10.29 20.89
N GLU A 263 0.09 -9.52 21.24
CA GLU A 263 0.80 -8.67 20.29
C GLU A 263 2.22 -9.22 20.05
N HIS A 264 2.64 -9.28 18.80
CA HIS A 264 4.01 -9.62 18.42
C HIS A 264 4.66 -8.49 17.64
N THR A 265 5.92 -8.16 17.96
CA THR A 265 6.73 -7.27 17.14
C THR A 265 7.81 -8.08 16.45
N LEU A 266 7.71 -8.15 15.12
CA LEU A 266 8.69 -8.78 14.25
C LEU A 266 9.61 -7.71 13.68
N ALA A 267 10.92 -7.88 13.82
CA ALA A 267 11.92 -6.97 13.26
C ALA A 267 13.06 -7.75 12.59
N ARG A 268 13.48 -7.31 11.40
CA ARG A 268 14.72 -7.81 10.80
C ARG A 268 15.92 -7.17 11.52
N VAL A 269 16.80 -7.99 12.08
CA VAL A 269 17.95 -7.55 12.88
C VAL A 269 19.26 -7.61 12.07
N GLY A 270 19.37 -8.55 11.13
CA GLY A 270 20.53 -8.68 10.26
C GLY A 270 20.24 -9.36 8.92
N SER A 271 21.31 -9.81 8.25
CA SER A 271 21.23 -10.70 7.08
C SER A 271 20.56 -12.04 7.39
N ASP A 272 20.76 -12.49 8.62
CA ASP A 272 20.66 -13.85 9.14
C ASP A 272 20.05 -13.88 10.56
N GLN A 273 19.50 -12.75 11.02
CA GLN A 273 18.81 -12.61 12.31
C GLN A 273 17.52 -11.80 12.19
N PHE A 274 16.47 -12.24 12.90
CA PHE A 274 15.27 -11.45 13.21
C PHE A 274 14.90 -11.59 14.70
N SER A 275 14.12 -10.67 15.26
CA SER A 275 13.50 -10.82 16.59
C SER A 275 11.98 -11.00 16.47
N TRP A 276 11.40 -11.84 17.33
CA TRP A 276 9.94 -12.03 17.49
C TRP A 276 9.54 -11.74 18.94
N GLU A 277 9.42 -10.46 19.28
CA GLU A 277 9.09 -10.02 20.64
C GLU A 277 7.59 -10.23 20.91
N SER A 278 7.23 -11.00 21.96
CA SER A 278 5.85 -11.27 22.36
C SER A 278 5.44 -10.41 23.56
N ASN A 279 4.54 -9.47 23.33
CA ASN A 279 4.04 -8.50 24.30
C ASN A 279 2.56 -8.75 24.60
N ASN A 280 2.11 -8.47 25.83
CA ASN A 280 0.75 -8.75 26.33
C ASN A 280 0.27 -10.20 26.04
N ARG A 281 0.58 -11.11 26.97
CA ARG A 281 -0.04 -12.43 27.10
C ARG A 281 -1.02 -12.42 28.29
#